data_AF-A0A9E6C7M6-F1
#
_entry.id   AF-A0A9E6C7M6-F1
#
_cell.length_a   1.000
_cell.length_b   1.000
_cell.length_c   1.000
_cell.angle_alpha   90.00
_cell.angle_beta   90.00
_cell.angle_gamma   90.00
#
_symmetry.space_group_name_H-M   'P 1'
#
loop_
_entity.id
_entity.type
_entity.pdbx_description
1 polymer ?
#
loop_
_entity_poly.entity_id
_entity_poly.type
_entity_poly.pdbx_seq_one_letter_code
_entity_poly.pdbx_strand_id
1 'polypeptide(L)'
;MAKKIDIVIFFILFHLGMHGQTGPGGVGKDDGTSHLVLWLDANTVQASSGSLVNVWPDRSGYGRDFNEGNGAVFYEDVQNGNAAFMFDRSAQHYFQRAHDQALSPYHFTIFAADRVDYTGSWKAVISDRDWYSRDSTAGYILYSRSRRDYEWEFWTGDSTGYGRWGWGVTRSRVSTAGSWASQTITYQPGNKGKKIFVNGRYRAQSTHPYTPNRVRPIRIGAGRNERTDPDYYFPGYIGEIIIFDRVVSMVERIIVQNYLSAKYGFAMDNNDYFLMDEDTLGNFDYHVAGIGQDINGDSHTASQGTGIILIDNPSDLDNGDYLFWGENTKDASYEMTQVDAETYRLNTLWRVSKRNDLGTVSVHFNETDISFDPSVLHCATLKLVVSANEDFSAKRIYPLT
;
A
#
# COMPACT_ATOMS: atom_id res chain seq x y z
N MET A 1 16.44 -22.02 22.37
CA MET A 1 15.62 -23.12 21.80
C MET A 1 15.41 -22.80 20.34
N ALA A 2 16.04 -23.56 19.43
CA ALA A 2 15.82 -23.39 17.99
C ALA A 2 14.46 -23.99 17.64
N LYS A 3 13.49 -23.15 17.25
CA LYS A 3 12.23 -23.62 16.68
C LYS A 3 12.53 -24.09 15.26
N LYS A 4 12.43 -25.40 15.03
CA LYS A 4 12.40 -25.98 13.68
C LYS A 4 11.11 -25.51 13.00
N ILE A 5 11.24 -24.90 11.83
CA ILE A 5 10.12 -24.47 10.99
C ILE A 5 9.99 -25.54 9.91
N ASP A 6 8.94 -26.36 10.00
CA ASP A 6 8.60 -27.38 9.02
C ASP A 6 7.49 -26.83 8.11
N ILE A 7 7.85 -26.30 6.93
CA ILE A 7 6.90 -25.97 5.86
C ILE A 7 6.81 -27.22 4.96
N VAL A 8 5.59 -27.67 4.67
CA VAL A 8 5.29 -28.70 3.66
C VAL A 8 4.46 -28.00 2.57
N ILE A 9 4.68 -28.30 1.30
CA ILE A 9 4.07 -27.61 0.14
C ILE A 9 3.43 -28.66 -0.75
N PHE A 10 2.20 -28.40 -1.24
CA PHE A 10 1.49 -29.28 -2.18
C PHE A 10 1.13 -28.49 -3.45
N PHE A 11 1.24 -29.14 -4.63
CA PHE A 11 1.06 -28.52 -5.95
C PHE A 11 -0.04 -29.21 -6.76
N ILE A 12 -0.83 -28.43 -7.50
CA ILE A 12 -1.78 -28.90 -8.51
C ILE A 12 -1.66 -27.99 -9.74
N LEU A 13 -1.49 -28.58 -10.93
CA LEU A 13 -1.53 -27.86 -12.21
C LEU A 13 -2.98 -27.74 -12.70
N PHE A 14 -3.49 -26.51 -12.83
CA PHE A 14 -4.69 -26.24 -13.65
C PHE A 14 -4.43 -25.03 -14.56
N HIS A 15 -4.77 -25.17 -15.85
CA HIS A 15 -4.79 -24.09 -16.86
C HIS A 15 -6.04 -23.19 -16.74
N LEU A 16 -6.47 -22.87 -15.51
CA LEU A 16 -7.48 -21.85 -15.25
C LEU A 16 -6.73 -20.64 -14.68
N GLY A 17 -6.91 -19.46 -15.27
CA GLY A 17 -6.24 -18.23 -14.83
C GLY A 17 -6.38 -18.01 -13.32
N MET A 18 -5.38 -18.44 -12.57
CA MET A 18 -5.26 -18.22 -11.13
C MET A 18 -4.77 -16.79 -10.95
N HIS A 19 -5.70 -15.84 -10.99
CA HIS A 19 -5.37 -14.45 -10.75
C HIS A 19 -5.36 -14.21 -9.24
N GLY A 20 -4.19 -14.34 -8.64
CA GLY A 20 -3.89 -13.82 -7.32
C GLY A 20 -4.22 -12.32 -7.24
N GLN A 21 -4.35 -11.80 -6.02
CA GLN A 21 -4.53 -10.38 -5.82
C GLN A 21 -3.19 -9.66 -6.05
N THR A 22 -3.15 -8.76 -7.03
CA THR A 22 -1.96 -8.04 -7.55
C THR A 22 -1.83 -6.61 -7.04
N GLY A 23 -2.80 -6.14 -6.24
CA GLY A 23 -2.79 -4.81 -5.64
C GLY A 23 -1.71 -4.62 -4.56
N PRO A 24 -1.73 -3.49 -3.82
CA PRO A 24 -0.74 -3.19 -2.79
C PRO A 24 -0.74 -4.26 -1.69
N GLY A 25 0.43 -4.83 -1.38
CA GLY A 25 0.54 -5.96 -0.45
C GLY A 25 -0.14 -7.25 -0.92
N GLY A 26 -0.64 -7.28 -2.16
CA GLY A 26 -1.51 -8.32 -2.67
C GLY A 26 -2.96 -8.18 -2.21
N VAL A 27 -3.45 -6.97 -1.93
CA VAL A 27 -4.88 -6.72 -1.65
C VAL A 27 -5.56 -6.02 -2.81
N GLY A 28 -6.62 -6.63 -3.34
CA GLY A 28 -7.28 -6.21 -4.57
C GLY A 28 -6.50 -6.64 -5.83
N LYS A 29 -7.06 -6.32 -6.99
CA LYS A 29 -6.43 -6.48 -8.31
C LYS A 29 -6.25 -5.11 -8.95
N ASP A 30 -5.15 -4.95 -9.65
CA ASP A 30 -4.73 -3.74 -10.36
C ASP A 30 -5.14 -3.75 -11.86
N ASP A 31 -6.14 -4.56 -12.20
CA ASP A 31 -6.67 -4.77 -13.56
C ASP A 31 -8.03 -4.08 -13.81
N GLY A 32 -8.48 -3.22 -12.88
CA GLY A 32 -9.76 -2.51 -12.98
C GLY A 32 -10.99 -3.39 -12.70
N THR A 33 -10.82 -4.56 -12.08
CA THR A 33 -11.95 -5.46 -11.75
C THR A 33 -12.30 -5.51 -10.27
N SER A 34 -11.45 -4.96 -9.39
CA SER A 34 -11.59 -5.09 -7.94
C SER A 34 -12.03 -3.81 -7.23
N HIS A 35 -12.26 -3.90 -5.92
CA HIS A 35 -12.55 -2.74 -5.07
C HIS A 35 -11.36 -1.79 -4.86
N LEU A 36 -10.17 -2.09 -5.39
CA LEU A 36 -9.05 -1.15 -5.47
C LEU A 36 -9.37 -0.15 -6.58
N VAL A 37 -9.91 1.02 -6.22
CA VAL A 37 -10.43 2.00 -7.19
C VAL A 37 -9.43 3.12 -7.52
N LEU A 38 -8.36 3.25 -6.74
CA LEU A 38 -7.24 4.13 -7.07
C LEU A 38 -5.98 3.56 -6.44
N TRP A 39 -4.91 3.53 -7.22
CA TRP A 39 -3.59 3.26 -6.69
C TRP A 39 -2.57 4.15 -7.38
N LEU A 40 -2.13 5.18 -6.66
CA LEU A 40 -1.08 6.08 -7.12
C LEU A 40 0.21 5.67 -6.42
N ASP A 41 1.18 5.22 -7.20
CA ASP A 41 2.50 4.83 -6.73
C ASP A 41 3.55 5.64 -7.48
N ALA A 42 4.38 6.38 -6.75
CA ALA A 42 5.44 7.16 -7.37
C ALA A 42 6.47 6.27 -8.08
N ASN A 43 6.66 5.01 -7.67
CA ASN A 43 7.64 4.10 -8.27
C ASN A 43 7.27 3.63 -9.68
N THR A 44 6.02 3.82 -10.12
CA THR A 44 5.62 3.52 -11.50
C THR A 44 5.79 4.71 -12.44
N VAL A 45 6.16 5.87 -11.92
CA VAL A 45 6.35 7.09 -12.70
C VAL A 45 7.72 7.06 -13.37
N GLN A 46 7.71 7.21 -14.69
CA GLN A 46 8.92 7.27 -15.51
C GLN A 46 9.37 8.72 -15.68
N ALA A 47 10.17 9.22 -14.74
CA ALA A 47 10.77 10.56 -14.78
C ALA A 47 12.13 10.56 -14.09
N SER A 48 12.98 11.53 -14.40
CA SER A 48 14.26 11.70 -13.70
C SER A 48 14.10 12.55 -12.45
N SER A 49 14.90 12.27 -11.42
CA SER A 49 14.96 13.08 -10.19
C SER A 49 15.11 14.59 -10.46
N GLY A 50 14.31 15.41 -9.79
CA GLY A 50 14.25 16.86 -9.96
C GLY A 50 13.29 17.34 -11.06
N SER A 51 12.66 16.45 -11.81
CA SER A 51 11.68 16.82 -12.85
C SER A 51 10.35 17.24 -12.25
N LEU A 52 9.75 18.31 -12.78
CA LEU A 52 8.35 18.62 -12.52
C LEU A 52 7.46 17.66 -13.31
N VAL A 53 6.61 16.91 -12.62
CA VAL A 53 5.65 15.96 -13.22
C VAL A 53 4.24 16.47 -12.97
N ASN A 54 3.44 16.51 -14.04
CA ASN A 54 2.06 17.00 -14.00
C ASN A 54 1.00 15.88 -14.12
N VAL A 55 1.44 14.64 -14.27
CA VAL A 55 0.55 13.47 -14.35
C VAL A 55 1.03 12.42 -13.36
N TRP A 56 0.16 12.02 -12.43
CA TRP A 56 0.36 10.83 -11.61
C TRP A 56 -0.61 9.74 -12.09
N PRO A 57 -0.10 8.71 -12.80
CA PRO A 57 -0.94 7.65 -13.35
C PRO A 57 -1.56 6.76 -12.26
N ASP A 58 -2.78 6.31 -12.51
CA ASP A 58 -3.49 5.32 -11.71
C ASP A 58 -3.10 3.90 -12.12
N ARG A 59 -2.55 3.15 -11.17
CA ARG A 59 -2.16 1.75 -11.31
C ARG A 59 -3.32 0.79 -11.10
N SER A 60 -4.46 1.20 -10.55
CA SER A 60 -5.55 0.28 -10.20
C SER A 60 -6.23 -0.42 -11.39
N GLY A 61 -5.90 -0.01 -12.62
CA GLY A 61 -6.50 -0.49 -13.87
C GLY A 61 -7.78 0.25 -14.26
N TYR A 62 -8.24 1.21 -13.46
CA TYR A 62 -9.41 2.03 -13.77
C TYR A 62 -9.09 3.32 -14.55
N GLY A 63 -7.82 3.68 -14.72
CA GLY A 63 -7.40 4.86 -15.48
C GLY A 63 -7.80 6.19 -14.84
N ARG A 64 -7.86 6.25 -13.50
CA ARG A 64 -8.22 7.45 -12.73
C ARG A 64 -7.02 8.34 -12.44
N ASP A 65 -6.24 8.63 -13.48
CA ASP A 65 -5.03 9.44 -13.41
C ASP A 65 -5.32 10.84 -12.83
N PHE A 66 -4.36 11.37 -12.10
CA PHE A 66 -4.35 12.78 -11.71
C PHE A 66 -3.50 13.56 -12.70
N ASN A 67 -4.15 14.26 -13.62
CA ASN A 67 -3.54 14.84 -14.82
C ASN A 67 -3.74 16.36 -14.95
N GLU A 68 -4.21 17.01 -13.88
CA GLU A 68 -4.35 18.45 -13.76
C GLU A 68 -3.57 18.99 -12.55
N GLY A 69 -3.47 20.31 -12.44
CA GLY A 69 -2.82 21.00 -11.32
C GLY A 69 -1.44 21.51 -11.67
N ASN A 70 -0.66 21.87 -10.66
CA ASN A 70 0.69 22.43 -10.80
C ASN A 70 1.78 21.35 -10.68
N GLY A 71 1.39 20.07 -10.64
CA GLY A 71 2.31 18.95 -10.50
C GLY A 71 3.06 18.94 -9.18
N ALA A 72 4.08 18.09 -9.12
CA ALA A 72 5.05 18.01 -8.03
C ALA A 72 6.40 17.55 -8.58
N VAL A 73 7.48 17.74 -7.80
CA VAL A 73 8.83 17.37 -8.25
C VAL A 73 9.09 15.91 -7.92
N PHE A 74 9.47 15.13 -8.92
CA PHE A 74 9.77 13.70 -8.78
C PHE A 74 11.19 13.46 -8.26
N TYR A 75 11.36 12.43 -7.43
CA TYR A 75 12.66 11.91 -7.01
C TYR A 75 12.60 10.38 -6.96
N GLU A 76 13.60 9.71 -7.54
CA GLU A 76 13.65 8.25 -7.73
C GLU A 76 13.98 7.47 -6.46
N ASP A 77 14.74 8.08 -5.55
CA ASP A 77 15.20 7.47 -4.30
C ASP A 77 15.11 8.50 -3.16
N VAL A 78 13.93 8.56 -2.53
CA VAL A 78 13.67 9.46 -1.40
C VAL A 78 13.80 8.74 -0.07
N GLN A 79 13.38 7.48 -0.04
CA GLN A 79 13.34 6.67 1.15
C GLN A 79 13.40 5.20 0.77
N ASN A 80 14.35 4.49 1.36
CA ASN A 80 14.52 3.06 1.18
C ASN A 80 14.58 2.60 -0.30
N GLY A 81 15.32 3.33 -1.15
CA GLY A 81 15.41 3.03 -2.58
C GLY A 81 14.15 3.37 -3.38
N ASN A 82 13.11 3.92 -2.76
CA ASN A 82 11.80 4.15 -3.37
C ASN A 82 11.53 5.62 -3.70
N ALA A 83 10.79 5.81 -4.80
CA ALA A 83 10.45 7.11 -5.34
C ALA A 83 9.33 7.79 -4.54
N ALA A 84 9.31 9.12 -4.60
CA ALA A 84 8.22 9.93 -4.07
C ALA A 84 8.13 11.30 -4.77
N PHE A 85 6.97 11.94 -4.68
CA PHE A 85 6.79 13.31 -5.12
C PHE A 85 7.03 14.29 -3.98
N MET A 86 7.89 15.26 -4.21
CA MET A 86 8.11 16.41 -3.34
C MET A 86 7.13 17.53 -3.67
N PHE A 87 6.30 17.89 -2.70
CA PHE A 87 5.36 18.98 -2.79
C PHE A 87 5.94 20.19 -2.06
N ASP A 88 6.02 21.32 -2.76
CA ASP A 88 6.43 22.60 -2.19
C ASP A 88 5.24 23.54 -2.16
N ARG A 89 4.96 24.06 -0.97
CA ARG A 89 3.92 25.07 -0.74
C ARG A 89 4.22 26.39 -1.45
N SER A 90 5.49 26.77 -1.58
CA SER A 90 5.89 28.03 -2.22
C SER A 90 5.66 27.99 -3.73
N ALA A 91 5.95 26.84 -4.35
CA ALA A 91 5.64 26.54 -5.74
C ALA A 91 4.18 26.11 -5.98
N GLN A 92 3.37 26.01 -4.92
CA GLN A 92 1.96 25.60 -4.98
C GLN A 92 1.78 24.24 -5.69
N HIS A 93 2.64 23.25 -5.40
CA HIS A 93 2.54 21.92 -6.00
C HIS A 93 1.29 21.17 -5.53
N TYR A 94 0.59 20.56 -6.48
CA TYR A 94 -0.55 19.66 -6.25
C TYR A 94 -0.91 18.94 -7.55
N PHE A 95 -1.48 17.75 -7.40
CA PHE A 95 -2.15 17.05 -8.48
C PHE A 95 -3.67 17.18 -8.33
N GLN A 96 -4.38 17.17 -9.45
CA GLN A 96 -5.83 17.24 -9.50
C GLN A 96 -6.39 16.32 -10.58
N ARG A 97 -7.64 15.87 -10.39
CA ARG A 97 -8.49 15.36 -11.45
C ARG A 97 -9.93 15.83 -11.29
N ALA A 98 -10.69 15.78 -12.38
CA ALA A 98 -12.12 16.00 -12.37
C ALA A 98 -12.84 15.05 -11.38
N HIS A 99 -14.05 15.44 -10.97
CA HIS A 99 -14.87 14.64 -10.07
C HIS A 99 -15.11 13.22 -10.62
N ASP A 100 -15.08 12.24 -9.72
CA ASP A 100 -15.40 10.85 -10.01
C ASP A 100 -16.12 10.24 -8.82
N GLN A 101 -17.32 9.71 -9.06
CA GLN A 101 -18.15 9.13 -8.03
C GLN A 101 -17.49 7.90 -7.37
N ALA A 102 -16.67 7.15 -8.10
CA ALA A 102 -15.96 5.99 -7.54
C ALA A 102 -14.89 6.37 -6.51
N LEU A 103 -14.39 7.61 -6.56
CA LEU A 103 -13.48 8.15 -5.55
C LEU A 103 -14.19 8.98 -4.47
N SER A 104 -15.52 9.10 -4.54
CA SER A 104 -16.40 9.68 -3.53
C SER A 104 -17.45 8.67 -3.01
N PRO A 105 -17.08 7.41 -2.66
CA PRO A 105 -18.04 6.36 -2.33
C PRO A 105 -18.61 6.54 -0.91
N TYR A 106 -19.77 5.93 -0.63
CA TYR A 106 -20.41 6.00 0.70
C TYR A 106 -19.68 5.22 1.80
N HIS A 107 -18.76 4.34 1.42
CA HIS A 107 -17.86 3.63 2.30
C HIS A 107 -16.50 3.49 1.60
N PHE A 108 -15.41 3.58 2.36
CA PHE A 108 -14.08 3.53 1.78
C PHE A 108 -13.01 3.24 2.82
N THR A 109 -11.85 2.85 2.30
CA THR A 109 -10.56 2.88 2.99
C THR A 109 -9.57 3.65 2.14
N ILE A 110 -8.82 4.56 2.76
CA ILE A 110 -7.73 5.27 2.09
C ILE A 110 -6.47 5.05 2.91
N PHE A 111 -5.40 4.65 2.22
CA PHE A 111 -4.04 4.63 2.74
C PHE A 111 -3.22 5.72 2.07
N ALA A 112 -2.37 6.37 2.86
CA ALA A 112 -1.31 7.24 2.37
C ALA A 112 0.02 6.78 2.98
N ALA A 113 1.09 6.88 2.20
CA ALA A 113 2.46 6.83 2.70
C ALA A 113 3.13 8.18 2.37
N ASP A 114 3.48 8.92 3.42
CA ASP A 114 4.01 10.27 3.27
C ASP A 114 4.99 10.67 4.38
N ARG A 115 5.74 11.73 4.12
CA ARG A 115 6.58 12.45 5.08
C ARG A 115 6.22 13.93 5.04
N VAL A 116 5.33 14.35 5.93
CA VAL A 116 4.90 15.75 6.06
C VAL A 116 5.90 16.65 6.78
N ASP A 117 6.09 17.88 6.32
CA ASP A 117 7.01 18.85 6.96
C ASP A 117 6.37 19.64 8.13
N TYR A 118 7.24 20.19 9.00
CA TYR A 118 6.89 20.99 10.19
C TYR A 118 6.39 22.41 9.90
N THR A 119 5.36 22.58 9.07
CA THR A 119 4.83 23.91 8.73
C THR A 119 3.53 24.28 9.43
N GLY A 120 3.30 25.59 9.54
CA GLY A 120 2.26 26.18 10.39
C GLY A 120 0.85 26.26 9.82
N SER A 121 0.56 25.70 8.65
CA SER A 121 -0.78 25.62 8.05
C SER A 121 -1.32 24.17 8.08
N TRP A 122 -2.62 23.99 7.80
CA TRP A 122 -3.13 22.67 7.44
C TRP A 122 -2.51 22.23 6.12
N LYS A 123 -2.23 20.93 6.00
CA LYS A 123 -1.47 20.30 4.90
C LYS A 123 -2.26 19.10 4.38
N ALA A 124 -2.88 19.23 3.21
CA ALA A 124 -3.78 18.20 2.64
C ALA A 124 -2.99 17.15 1.88
N VAL A 125 -3.02 15.90 2.36
CA VAL A 125 -2.48 14.76 1.61
C VAL A 125 -3.40 14.46 0.44
N ILE A 126 -4.68 14.21 0.74
CA ILE A 126 -5.76 14.02 -0.24
C ILE A 126 -7.00 14.77 0.22
N SER A 127 -7.70 15.39 -0.72
CA SER A 127 -8.98 16.05 -0.48
C SER A 127 -9.97 15.78 -1.62
N ASP A 128 -11.15 15.33 -1.21
CA ASP A 128 -12.38 15.29 -1.99
C ASP A 128 -13.36 16.20 -1.25
N ARG A 129 -13.62 17.42 -1.71
CA ARG A 129 -14.31 18.42 -0.87
C ARG A 129 -15.26 19.29 -1.68
N ASP A 130 -16.44 19.53 -1.15
CA ASP A 130 -17.31 20.63 -1.57
C ASP A 130 -17.75 21.48 -0.38
N TRP A 131 -17.73 22.80 -0.55
CA TRP A 131 -18.19 23.75 0.44
C TRP A 131 -19.32 24.58 -0.15
N TYR A 132 -20.53 24.41 0.39
CA TYR A 132 -21.70 25.20 -0.02
C TYR A 132 -21.88 26.40 0.92
N SER A 133 -21.84 26.15 2.22
CA SER A 133 -22.05 27.15 3.26
C SER A 133 -21.33 26.73 4.55
N ARG A 134 -21.39 27.58 5.57
CA ARG A 134 -20.80 27.29 6.87
C ARG A 134 -21.34 26.01 7.51
N ASP A 135 -22.56 25.59 7.19
CA ASP A 135 -23.20 24.43 7.81
C ASP A 135 -23.48 23.31 6.79
N SER A 136 -22.93 23.42 5.58
CA SER A 136 -23.14 22.45 4.51
C SER A 136 -21.87 22.23 3.71
N THR A 137 -21.26 21.07 3.93
CA THR A 137 -20.07 20.63 3.21
C THR A 137 -20.21 19.17 2.79
N ALA A 138 -19.37 18.72 1.86
CA ALA A 138 -19.37 17.34 1.37
C ALA A 138 -17.95 16.85 1.12
N GLY A 139 -17.80 15.53 1.06
CA GLY A 139 -16.56 14.83 0.78
C GLY A 139 -15.72 14.52 2.03
N TYR A 140 -14.47 14.14 1.82
CA TYR A 140 -13.51 13.78 2.85
C TYR A 140 -12.17 14.50 2.68
N ILE A 141 -11.44 14.64 3.79
CA ILE A 141 -10.09 15.21 3.75
C ILE A 141 -9.20 14.49 4.76
N LEU A 142 -7.97 14.19 4.34
CA LEU A 142 -6.88 13.79 5.21
C LEU A 142 -5.89 14.95 5.34
N TYR A 143 -5.76 15.47 6.56
CA TYR A 143 -4.90 16.59 6.89
C TYR A 143 -3.86 16.23 7.94
N SER A 144 -2.68 16.85 7.85
CA SER A 144 -1.87 17.17 9.04
C SER A 144 -2.19 18.59 9.51
N ARG A 145 -2.43 18.73 10.82
CA ARG A 145 -2.86 19.97 11.49
C ARG A 145 -1.74 21.02 11.59
N SER A 146 -2.12 22.28 11.86
CA SER A 146 -1.21 23.42 12.06
C SER A 146 -0.73 23.63 13.51
N ARG A 147 0.50 24.18 13.64
CA ARG A 147 1.20 24.86 14.76
C ARG A 147 1.16 24.33 16.21
N ARG A 148 0.27 23.42 16.61
CA ARG A 148 0.19 22.96 18.01
C ARG A 148 0.73 21.56 18.23
N ASP A 149 0.36 20.65 17.35
CA ASP A 149 0.54 19.21 17.55
C ASP A 149 0.86 18.47 16.26
N TYR A 150 0.71 19.08 15.07
CA TYR A 150 0.95 18.47 13.76
C TYR A 150 0.25 17.11 13.59
N GLU A 151 -0.85 16.91 14.32
CA GLU A 151 -1.56 15.64 14.36
C GLU A 151 -2.33 15.39 13.05
N TRP A 152 -2.67 14.14 12.82
CA TRP A 152 -3.49 13.73 11.69
C TRP A 152 -4.98 13.93 11.98
N GLU A 153 -5.68 14.55 11.04
CA GLU A 153 -7.13 14.78 11.10
C GLU A 153 -7.81 14.17 9.88
N PHE A 154 -8.83 13.34 10.14
CA PHE A 154 -9.78 12.90 9.13
C PHE A 154 -11.01 13.80 9.22
N TRP A 155 -11.34 14.52 8.15
CA TRP A 155 -12.52 15.38 8.04
C TRP A 155 -13.55 14.72 7.12
N THR A 156 -14.83 14.72 7.49
CA THR A 156 -15.95 14.37 6.59
C THR A 156 -16.95 15.51 6.56
N GLY A 157 -17.43 15.82 5.37
CA GLY A 157 -18.42 16.86 5.16
C GLY A 157 -19.82 16.39 5.52
N ASP A 158 -20.61 17.32 6.04
CA ASP A 158 -22.00 17.11 6.38
C ASP A 158 -22.88 18.24 5.84
N SER A 159 -24.03 17.87 5.28
CA SER A 159 -25.08 18.80 4.85
C SER A 159 -26.14 19.08 5.92
N THR A 160 -26.04 18.47 7.10
CA THR A 160 -27.01 18.65 8.20
C THR A 160 -26.59 19.68 9.27
N GLY A 161 -25.43 20.33 9.10
CA GLY A 161 -24.89 21.31 10.05
C GLY A 161 -24.16 20.70 11.25
N TYR A 162 -23.84 19.41 11.22
CA TYR A 162 -23.10 18.72 12.27
C TYR A 162 -21.59 19.05 12.20
N GLY A 163 -21.00 19.41 13.34
CA GLY A 163 -19.56 19.65 13.47
C GLY A 163 -19.13 21.12 13.29
N ARG A 164 -17.81 21.36 13.30
CA ARG A 164 -17.27 22.72 13.25
C ARG A 164 -17.27 23.20 11.80
N TRP A 165 -18.24 24.06 11.48
CA TRP A 165 -18.43 24.60 10.14
C TRP A 165 -18.81 23.52 9.11
N GLY A 166 -19.75 22.65 9.49
CA GLY A 166 -20.24 21.56 8.64
C GLY A 166 -19.24 20.41 8.44
N TRP A 167 -18.14 20.37 9.20
CA TRP A 167 -17.12 19.32 9.14
C TRP A 167 -17.07 18.48 10.41
N GLY A 168 -17.12 17.16 10.21
CA GLY A 168 -16.89 16.16 11.24
C GLY A 168 -15.42 15.71 11.32
N VAL A 169 -14.76 16.03 12.43
CA VAL A 169 -13.31 15.83 12.56
C VAL A 169 -12.98 14.70 13.55
N THR A 170 -12.23 13.70 13.08
CA THR A 170 -11.61 12.67 13.94
C THR A 170 -10.11 12.93 13.99
N ARG A 171 -9.53 13.01 15.18
CA ARG A 171 -8.12 13.36 15.39
C ARG A 171 -7.32 12.15 15.86
N SER A 172 -6.14 11.94 15.30
CA SER A 172 -5.24 10.86 15.70
C SER A 172 -4.55 11.11 17.05
N ARG A 173 -4.36 12.38 17.45
CA ARG A 173 -3.53 12.80 18.59
C ARG A 173 -2.06 12.39 18.48
N VAL A 174 -1.60 12.08 17.26
CA VAL A 174 -0.22 11.68 16.96
C VAL A 174 0.25 12.43 15.72
N SER A 175 1.48 12.93 15.78
CA SER A 175 2.19 13.50 14.64
C SER A 175 3.28 12.56 14.16
N THR A 176 3.52 12.61 12.85
CA THR A 176 4.66 11.98 12.18
C THR A 176 5.46 13.01 11.39
N ALA A 177 5.36 14.30 11.72
CA ALA A 177 6.06 15.34 10.99
C ALA A 177 7.57 15.07 10.95
N GLY A 178 8.17 15.25 9.77
CA GLY A 178 9.58 14.95 9.51
C GLY A 178 9.95 13.47 9.44
N SER A 179 8.98 12.56 9.58
CA SER A 179 9.21 11.10 9.51
C SER A 179 8.25 10.46 8.52
N TRP A 180 8.75 9.47 7.78
CA TRP A 180 7.88 8.64 6.95
C TRP A 180 6.91 7.87 7.84
N ALA A 181 5.69 7.74 7.37
CA ALA A 181 4.62 7.07 8.09
C ALA A 181 3.50 6.69 7.12
N SER A 182 2.62 5.80 7.57
CA SER A 182 1.35 5.55 6.91
C SER A 182 0.17 6.03 7.73
N GLN A 183 -0.76 6.69 7.07
CA GLN A 183 -2.05 7.09 7.62
C GLN A 183 -3.15 6.32 6.89
N THR A 184 -4.04 5.71 7.67
CA THR A 184 -5.20 5.00 7.11
C THR A 184 -6.47 5.62 7.66
N ILE A 185 -7.40 5.97 6.79
CA ILE A 185 -8.75 6.41 7.16
C ILE A 185 -9.77 5.43 6.60
N THR A 186 -10.77 5.09 7.42
CA THR A 186 -11.89 4.23 7.00
C THR A 186 -13.20 4.93 7.28
N TYR A 187 -14.15 4.82 6.37
CA TYR A 187 -15.52 5.28 6.60
C TYR A 187 -16.54 4.22 6.19
N GLN A 188 -17.52 4.01 7.07
CA GLN A 188 -18.79 3.37 6.77
C GLN A 188 -19.90 4.10 7.53
N PRO A 189 -21.14 4.18 7.02
CA PRO A 189 -22.24 4.76 7.77
C PRO A 189 -22.53 4.01 9.07
N GLY A 190 -22.92 4.74 10.11
CA GLY A 190 -23.36 4.15 11.37
C GLY A 190 -22.39 4.32 12.54
N ASN A 191 -22.65 3.57 13.63
CA ASN A 191 -21.93 3.75 14.88
C ASN A 191 -20.45 3.34 14.74
N LYS A 192 -19.53 4.19 15.20
CA LYS A 192 -18.07 4.02 15.13
C LYS A 192 -17.54 3.74 13.71
N GLY A 193 -18.26 4.15 12.67
CA GLY A 193 -17.93 3.86 11.28
C GLY A 193 -16.79 4.70 10.70
N LYS A 194 -16.40 5.80 11.36
CA LYS A 194 -15.32 6.69 10.93
C LYS A 194 -14.07 6.47 11.78
N LYS A 195 -12.96 5.97 11.22
CA LYS A 195 -11.74 5.62 11.97
C LYS A 195 -10.49 6.20 11.32
N ILE A 196 -9.46 6.43 12.13
CA ILE A 196 -8.11 6.80 11.70
C ILE A 196 -7.06 5.94 12.42
N PHE A 197 -6.08 5.49 11.65
CA PHE A 197 -4.93 4.71 12.07
C PHE A 197 -3.65 5.43 11.61
N VAL A 198 -2.57 5.29 12.37
CA VAL A 198 -1.25 5.81 11.99
C VAL A 198 -0.22 4.75 12.34
N ASN A 199 0.61 4.34 11.38
CA ASN A 199 1.61 3.27 11.50
C ASN A 199 1.01 1.98 12.08
N GLY A 200 -0.07 1.47 11.48
CA GLY A 200 -0.73 0.24 11.93
C GLY A 200 -1.62 0.37 13.17
N ARG A 201 -1.36 1.35 14.05
CA ARG A 201 -2.09 1.50 15.30
C ARG A 201 -3.39 2.28 15.12
N TYR A 202 -4.46 1.70 15.65
CA TYR A 202 -5.74 2.40 15.82
C TYR A 202 -5.56 3.62 16.74
N ARG A 203 -5.97 4.80 16.27
CA ARG A 203 -5.83 6.05 17.02
C ARG A 203 -7.15 6.58 17.54
N ALA A 204 -8.16 6.65 16.68
CA ALA A 204 -9.45 7.21 17.05
C ALA A 204 -10.58 6.74 16.14
N GLN A 205 -11.81 6.86 16.67
CA GLN A 205 -13.05 6.71 15.90
C GLN A 205 -14.07 7.77 16.28
N SER A 206 -15.08 7.93 15.43
CA SER A 206 -16.27 8.72 15.72
C SER A 206 -17.47 8.27 14.87
N THR A 207 -18.58 8.98 15.00
CA THR A 207 -19.85 8.77 14.28
C THR A 207 -20.23 9.96 13.40
N HIS A 208 -19.25 10.82 13.05
CA HIS A 208 -19.57 11.97 12.21
C HIS A 208 -20.12 11.50 10.85
N PRO A 209 -21.19 12.14 10.33
CA PRO A 209 -21.74 11.82 9.03
C PRO A 209 -20.76 12.15 7.90
N TYR A 210 -21.08 11.64 6.72
CA TYR A 210 -20.39 11.89 5.46
C TYR A 210 -21.45 12.05 4.37
N THR A 211 -21.43 13.21 3.73
CA THR A 211 -22.12 13.43 2.46
C THR A 211 -21.08 13.36 1.34
N PRO A 212 -21.22 12.49 0.33
CA PRO A 212 -20.29 12.46 -0.80
C PRO A 212 -20.22 13.79 -1.54
N ASN A 213 -19.01 14.20 -1.95
CA ASN A 213 -18.87 15.22 -2.98
C ASN A 213 -19.44 14.69 -4.30
N ARG A 214 -20.09 15.55 -5.09
CA ARG A 214 -20.74 15.18 -6.35
C ARG A 214 -20.28 16.00 -7.56
N VAL A 215 -19.46 17.02 -7.33
CA VAL A 215 -19.19 18.04 -8.36
C VAL A 215 -17.77 18.57 -8.36
N ARG A 216 -17.08 18.59 -7.22
CA ARG A 216 -15.75 19.20 -7.14
C ARG A 216 -14.65 18.23 -7.54
N PRO A 217 -13.55 18.72 -8.11
CA PRO A 217 -12.38 17.90 -8.39
C PRO A 217 -11.79 17.32 -7.11
N ILE A 218 -10.97 16.29 -7.27
CA ILE A 218 -10.21 15.66 -6.19
C ILE A 218 -8.76 16.13 -6.32
N ARG A 219 -8.11 16.42 -5.18
CA ARG A 219 -6.74 16.95 -5.14
C ARG A 219 -5.85 16.10 -4.25
N ILE A 220 -4.59 15.98 -4.66
CA ILE A 220 -3.50 15.43 -3.86
C ILE A 220 -2.48 16.54 -3.65
N GLY A 221 -2.06 16.73 -2.41
CA GLY A 221 -1.13 17.80 -2.03
C GLY A 221 -1.75 19.19 -1.85
N ALA A 222 -3.07 19.34 -1.98
CA ALA A 222 -3.81 20.58 -1.70
C ALA A 222 -5.28 20.33 -1.36
N GLY A 223 -5.96 21.36 -0.87
CA GLY A 223 -7.40 21.38 -0.59
C GLY A 223 -8.14 22.54 -1.24
N ARG A 224 -9.29 22.91 -0.66
CA ARG A 224 -10.16 24.02 -1.12
C ARG A 224 -10.69 23.82 -2.55
N ASN A 225 -11.15 22.60 -2.82
CA ASN A 225 -11.53 22.08 -4.14
C ASN A 225 -12.72 22.82 -4.78
N GLU A 226 -13.49 23.56 -3.97
CA GLU A 226 -14.56 24.43 -4.44
C GLU A 226 -14.07 25.71 -5.17
N ARG A 227 -12.76 25.99 -5.18
CA ARG A 227 -12.16 27.19 -5.80
C ARG A 227 -11.15 26.85 -6.87
N THR A 228 -10.96 27.79 -7.80
CA THR A 228 -9.89 27.76 -8.81
C THR A 228 -8.52 27.83 -8.16
N ASP A 229 -8.32 28.71 -7.19
CA ASP A 229 -7.07 28.84 -6.44
C ASP A 229 -7.08 27.90 -5.22
N PRO A 230 -6.22 26.86 -5.19
CA PRO A 230 -6.14 25.96 -4.06
C PRO A 230 -5.55 26.63 -2.80
N ASP A 231 -5.67 25.93 -1.68
CA ASP A 231 -5.03 26.28 -0.42
C ASP A 231 -4.72 24.99 0.35
N TYR A 232 -4.17 25.10 1.56
CA TYR A 232 -3.82 23.98 2.43
C TYR A 232 -2.83 23.02 1.77
N TYR A 233 -1.91 23.58 0.99
CA TYR A 233 -0.85 22.83 0.33
C TYR A 233 -0.06 21.98 1.32
N PHE A 234 0.25 20.76 0.88
CA PHE A 234 1.12 19.84 1.59
C PHE A 234 2.58 20.16 1.25
N PRO A 235 3.42 20.52 2.23
CA PRO A 235 4.85 20.47 2.11
C PRO A 235 5.37 19.12 2.61
N GLY A 236 6.19 18.47 1.81
CA GLY A 236 6.79 17.18 2.14
C GLY A 236 6.80 16.22 0.95
N TYR A 237 6.87 14.93 1.25
CA TYR A 237 6.90 13.88 0.24
C TYR A 237 5.67 12.98 0.34
N ILE A 238 5.04 12.63 -0.78
CA ILE A 238 4.01 11.59 -0.84
C ILE A 238 4.50 10.49 -1.78
N GLY A 239 4.57 9.27 -1.27
CA GLY A 239 5.01 8.09 -2.01
C GLY A 239 3.85 7.33 -2.65
N GLU A 240 2.79 7.07 -1.88
CA GLU A 240 1.61 6.35 -2.35
C GLU A 240 0.29 6.90 -1.80
N ILE A 241 -0.76 6.78 -2.62
CA ILE A 241 -2.16 6.93 -2.23
C ILE A 241 -2.95 5.73 -2.77
N ILE A 242 -3.64 5.02 -1.87
CA ILE A 242 -4.42 3.83 -2.21
C ILE A 242 -5.86 4.05 -1.73
N ILE A 243 -6.84 3.82 -2.59
CA ILE A 243 -8.27 3.92 -2.25
C ILE A 243 -8.98 2.63 -2.59
N PHE A 244 -9.68 2.10 -1.59
CA PHE A 244 -10.69 1.07 -1.77
C PHE A 244 -12.08 1.67 -1.61
N ASP A 245 -13.02 1.34 -2.49
CA ASP A 245 -14.43 1.74 -2.40
C ASP A 245 -15.25 0.86 -1.44
N ARG A 246 -14.58 0.31 -0.42
CA ARG A 246 -15.15 -0.44 0.70
C ARG A 246 -14.30 -0.26 1.95
N VAL A 247 -14.85 -0.64 3.10
CA VAL A 247 -14.02 -0.86 4.29
C VAL A 247 -13.28 -2.19 4.12
N VAL A 248 -11.95 -2.15 4.02
CA VAL A 248 -11.13 -3.37 3.97
C VAL A 248 -11.13 -4.06 5.33
N SER A 249 -11.00 -5.39 5.33
CA SER A 249 -10.95 -6.18 6.56
C SER A 249 -9.71 -5.86 7.39
N MET A 250 -9.63 -6.35 8.63
CA MET A 250 -8.44 -6.11 9.45
C MET A 250 -7.22 -6.88 8.91
N VAL A 251 -7.40 -8.10 8.39
CA VAL A 251 -6.33 -8.84 7.70
C VAL A 251 -5.78 -8.04 6.50
N GLU A 252 -6.64 -7.56 5.61
CA GLU A 252 -6.22 -6.78 4.44
C GLU A 252 -5.53 -5.48 4.82
N ARG A 253 -6.06 -4.77 5.83
CA ARG A 253 -5.43 -3.53 6.33
C ARG A 253 -4.02 -3.78 6.87
N ILE A 254 -3.82 -4.86 7.63
CA ILE A 254 -2.50 -5.23 8.16
C ILE A 254 -1.54 -5.53 7.01
N ILE A 255 -1.99 -6.25 6.00
CA ILE A 255 -1.18 -6.61 4.83
C ILE A 255 -0.71 -5.35 4.08
N VAL A 256 -1.62 -4.46 3.71
CA VAL A 256 -1.29 -3.20 3.02
C VAL A 256 -0.35 -2.33 3.87
N GLN A 257 -0.53 -2.30 5.20
CA GLN A 257 0.32 -1.50 6.09
C GLN A 257 1.74 -2.06 6.20
N ASN A 258 1.92 -3.39 6.24
CA ASN A 258 3.27 -4.00 6.22
C ASN A 258 3.95 -3.78 4.87
N TYR A 259 3.20 -3.86 3.76
CA TYR A 259 3.70 -3.50 2.43
C TYR A 259 4.24 -2.06 2.39
N LEU A 260 3.46 -1.09 2.87
CA LEU A 260 3.90 0.32 2.89
C LEU A 260 5.07 0.55 3.87
N SER A 261 5.05 -0.14 5.02
CA SER A 261 6.09 -0.09 6.05
C SER A 261 7.45 -0.47 5.49
N ALA A 262 7.53 -1.65 4.88
CA ALA A 262 8.74 -2.16 4.26
C ALA A 262 9.19 -1.23 3.12
N LYS A 263 8.28 -0.91 2.18
CA LYS A 263 8.61 -0.11 1.01
C LYS A 263 9.16 1.29 1.34
N TYR A 264 8.62 1.95 2.37
CA TYR A 264 9.08 3.29 2.79
C TYR A 264 9.88 3.27 4.10
N GLY A 265 10.33 2.10 4.55
CA GLY A 265 11.22 1.91 5.69
C GLY A 265 10.82 2.69 6.95
N PHE A 266 9.55 2.65 7.34
CA PHE A 266 9.07 3.29 8.57
C PHE A 266 8.60 2.29 9.60
N ALA A 267 8.87 2.53 10.88
CA ALA A 267 8.45 1.62 11.94
C ALA A 267 6.93 1.60 12.14
N MET A 268 6.40 0.40 12.31
CA MET A 268 5.00 0.16 12.65
C MET A 268 4.79 0.21 14.18
N ASP A 269 3.74 0.90 14.63
CA ASP A 269 3.38 0.97 16.06
C ASP A 269 2.68 -0.30 16.56
N ASN A 270 2.10 -1.07 15.64
CA ASN A 270 1.35 -2.29 15.93
C ASN A 270 1.15 -3.12 14.66
N ASN A 271 1.00 -4.43 14.82
CA ASN A 271 0.81 -5.40 13.72
C ASN A 271 1.96 -5.38 12.69
N ASP A 272 3.17 -5.18 13.18
CA ASP A 272 4.40 -5.36 12.42
C ASP A 272 4.72 -6.86 12.31
N TYR A 273 4.33 -7.46 11.19
CA TYR A 273 4.30 -8.91 10.99
C TYR A 273 5.27 -9.39 9.91
N PHE A 274 5.71 -8.50 9.03
CA PHE A 274 6.83 -8.77 8.14
C PHE A 274 8.09 -8.18 8.77
N LEU A 275 8.95 -9.03 9.32
CA LEU A 275 10.18 -8.61 10.01
C LEU A 275 11.42 -8.71 9.14
N MET A 276 11.27 -9.20 7.90
CA MET A 276 12.42 -9.41 7.00
C MET A 276 12.79 -8.13 6.26
N ASP A 277 12.08 -7.04 6.51
CA ASP A 277 12.38 -5.68 6.09
C ASP A 277 13.43 -4.98 6.98
N GLU A 278 13.78 -5.58 8.11
CA GLU A 278 14.84 -5.06 8.96
C GLU A 278 16.22 -5.22 8.32
N ASP A 279 17.04 -4.17 8.38
CA ASP A 279 18.44 -4.14 7.89
C ASP A 279 19.24 -5.37 8.37
N THR A 280 19.03 -5.76 9.63
CA THR A 280 19.74 -6.87 10.27
C THR A 280 19.27 -8.26 9.85
N LEU A 281 18.14 -8.33 9.11
CA LEU A 281 17.51 -9.57 8.64
C LEU A 281 17.48 -9.66 7.11
N GLY A 282 18.25 -8.81 6.43
CA GLY A 282 18.56 -8.91 5.01
C GLY A 282 17.74 -7.98 4.10
N ASN A 283 16.91 -7.10 4.65
CA ASN A 283 16.29 -5.98 3.94
C ASN A 283 15.48 -6.39 2.70
N PHE A 284 14.54 -7.33 2.89
CA PHE A 284 13.66 -7.89 1.86
C PHE A 284 12.41 -7.00 1.62
N ASP A 285 12.64 -5.72 1.41
CA ASP A 285 11.61 -4.67 1.45
C ASP A 285 10.74 -4.60 0.21
N TYR A 286 11.16 -5.27 -0.85
CA TYR A 286 10.57 -5.10 -2.17
C TYR A 286 9.48 -6.13 -2.40
N HIS A 287 8.44 -5.69 -3.11
CA HIS A 287 7.32 -6.55 -3.50
C HIS A 287 6.66 -7.31 -2.34
N VAL A 288 6.65 -6.73 -1.14
CA VAL A 288 6.08 -7.36 0.05
C VAL A 288 4.60 -7.65 -0.17
N ALA A 289 4.20 -8.89 0.12
CA ALA A 289 2.83 -9.35 0.01
C ALA A 289 2.51 -10.36 1.12
N GLY A 290 1.22 -10.67 1.34
CA GLY A 290 0.85 -11.54 2.45
C GLY A 290 -0.52 -12.20 2.36
N ILE A 291 -0.68 -13.30 3.11
CA ILE A 291 -1.94 -13.98 3.38
C ILE A 291 -2.16 -14.12 4.88
N GLY A 292 -3.40 -14.29 5.32
CA GLY A 292 -3.70 -14.52 6.73
C GLY A 292 -5.18 -14.53 7.07
N GLN A 293 -5.46 -14.60 8.37
CA GLN A 293 -6.79 -14.46 8.92
C GLN A 293 -6.75 -13.65 10.21
N ASP A 294 -7.65 -12.67 10.34
CA ASP A 294 -7.70 -11.84 11.53
C ASP A 294 -8.47 -12.48 12.68
N ILE A 295 -8.47 -11.80 13.84
CA ILE A 295 -9.08 -12.32 15.07
C ILE A 295 -10.61 -12.50 14.99
N ASN A 296 -11.26 -11.89 13.99
CA ASN A 296 -12.70 -12.02 13.76
C ASN A 296 -13.05 -13.09 12.72
N GLY A 297 -12.05 -13.75 12.12
CA GLY A 297 -12.23 -14.78 11.10
C GLY A 297 -12.32 -14.26 9.67
N ASP A 298 -12.09 -12.95 9.43
CA ASP A 298 -11.95 -12.46 8.05
C ASP A 298 -10.59 -12.92 7.50
N SER A 299 -10.61 -13.57 6.33
CA SER A 299 -9.44 -14.20 5.72
C SER A 299 -9.03 -13.54 4.41
N HIS A 300 -7.73 -13.55 4.13
CA HIS A 300 -7.13 -13.19 2.85
C HIS A 300 -6.19 -14.33 2.44
N THR A 301 -6.64 -15.22 1.55
CA THR A 301 -6.05 -16.56 1.38
C THR A 301 -5.21 -16.73 0.12
N ALA A 302 -5.13 -15.72 -0.74
CA ALA A 302 -4.38 -15.74 -1.99
C ALA A 302 -3.89 -14.33 -2.33
N SER A 303 -2.57 -14.18 -2.49
CA SER A 303 -1.92 -12.90 -2.75
C SER A 303 -0.70 -13.09 -3.64
N GLN A 304 -0.45 -12.13 -4.52
CA GLN A 304 0.77 -12.01 -5.31
C GLN A 304 1.47 -10.67 -5.06
N GLY A 305 0.70 -9.60 -4.92
CA GLY A 305 1.24 -8.24 -4.86
C GLY A 305 1.90 -7.84 -6.17
N THR A 306 2.96 -7.03 -6.08
CA THR A 306 3.67 -6.50 -7.26
C THR A 306 4.78 -7.39 -7.78
N GLY A 307 5.13 -8.46 -7.06
CA GLY A 307 6.16 -9.41 -7.45
C GLY A 307 5.61 -10.54 -8.30
N ILE A 308 6.45 -11.56 -8.55
CA ILE A 308 6.11 -12.70 -9.42
C ILE A 308 5.59 -13.93 -8.66
N ILE A 309 5.63 -13.93 -7.32
CA ILE A 309 5.23 -15.06 -6.49
C ILE A 309 3.78 -14.90 -6.04
N LEU A 310 2.91 -15.80 -6.48
CA LEU A 310 1.59 -16.02 -5.90
C LEU A 310 1.67 -17.09 -4.81
N ILE A 311 1.22 -16.78 -3.60
CA ILE A 311 1.03 -17.78 -2.54
C ILE A 311 -0.45 -17.88 -2.18
N ASP A 312 -0.97 -19.10 -2.13
CA ASP A 312 -2.36 -19.37 -1.78
C ASP A 312 -2.57 -20.72 -1.06
N ASN A 313 -3.84 -21.06 -0.81
CA ASN A 313 -4.30 -22.34 -0.25
C ASN A 313 -3.59 -22.78 1.06
N PRO A 314 -3.58 -21.92 2.11
CA PRO A 314 -3.12 -22.36 3.43
C PRO A 314 -4.02 -23.50 3.95
N SER A 315 -3.41 -24.61 4.40
CA SER A 315 -4.17 -25.80 4.83
C SER A 315 -4.64 -25.78 6.28
N ASP A 316 -4.13 -24.86 7.09
CA ASP A 316 -4.49 -24.71 8.50
C ASP A 316 -4.55 -23.22 8.87
N LEU A 317 -5.49 -22.48 8.29
CA LEU A 317 -5.60 -21.02 8.50
C LEU A 317 -6.53 -20.69 9.67
N ASP A 318 -5.95 -20.39 10.83
CA ASP A 318 -6.67 -19.98 12.03
C ASP A 318 -6.57 -18.47 12.32
N ASN A 319 -7.40 -18.01 13.27
CA ASN A 319 -7.44 -16.62 13.68
C ASN A 319 -6.08 -16.14 14.22
N GLY A 320 -5.53 -15.11 13.59
CA GLY A 320 -4.24 -14.52 13.92
C GLY A 320 -3.08 -15.09 13.11
N ASP A 321 -3.32 -16.01 12.19
CA ASP A 321 -2.24 -16.57 11.39
C ASP A 321 -1.93 -15.68 10.19
N TYR A 322 -0.64 -15.47 9.94
CA TYR A 322 -0.17 -14.66 8.81
C TYR A 322 1.10 -15.26 8.20
N LEU A 323 1.19 -15.19 6.89
CA LEU A 323 2.41 -15.42 6.13
C LEU A 323 2.65 -14.20 5.24
N PHE A 324 3.83 -13.60 5.39
CA PHE A 324 4.32 -12.52 4.55
C PHE A 324 5.56 -12.98 3.80
N TRP A 325 5.79 -12.42 2.63
CA TRP A 325 7.02 -12.59 1.88
C TRP A 325 7.41 -11.28 1.22
N GLY A 326 8.71 -11.09 1.05
CA GLY A 326 9.29 -9.94 0.35
C GLY A 326 10.58 -10.35 -0.33
N GLU A 327 11.08 -9.46 -1.16
CA GLU A 327 12.17 -9.66 -2.10
C GLU A 327 13.34 -8.72 -1.77
N ASN A 328 14.58 -9.20 -1.95
CA ASN A 328 15.78 -8.42 -1.64
C ASN A 328 16.23 -7.47 -2.77
N THR A 329 15.61 -7.57 -3.94
CA THR A 329 15.99 -6.78 -5.13
C THR A 329 14.77 -6.03 -5.64
N LYS A 330 14.89 -4.72 -5.80
CA LYS A 330 13.79 -3.83 -6.22
C LYS A 330 13.32 -4.09 -7.65
N ASP A 331 14.28 -4.17 -8.57
CA ASP A 331 14.06 -4.27 -10.01
C ASP A 331 14.81 -5.50 -10.55
N ALA A 332 14.49 -6.68 -10.02
CA ALA A 332 15.10 -7.92 -10.49
C ALA A 332 14.73 -8.19 -11.96
N SER A 333 15.70 -8.63 -12.76
CA SER A 333 15.42 -9.10 -14.13
C SER A 333 14.80 -10.49 -14.17
N TYR A 334 14.75 -11.19 -13.02
CA TYR A 334 14.32 -12.58 -12.88
C TYR A 334 15.04 -13.53 -13.86
N GLU A 335 16.30 -13.23 -14.14
CA GLU A 335 17.17 -14.06 -14.96
C GLU A 335 17.87 -15.13 -14.12
N MET A 336 17.95 -16.33 -14.69
CA MET A 336 18.71 -17.44 -14.11
C MET A 336 20.22 -17.20 -14.28
N THR A 337 20.90 -16.95 -13.17
CA THR A 337 22.35 -16.74 -13.10
C THR A 337 23.05 -17.96 -12.53
N GLN A 338 24.21 -18.31 -13.08
CA GLN A 338 25.00 -19.44 -12.60
C GLN A 338 25.56 -19.14 -11.20
N VAL A 339 25.27 -20.00 -10.23
CA VAL A 339 25.73 -19.86 -8.84
C VAL A 339 26.88 -20.82 -8.53
N ASP A 340 26.90 -21.98 -9.20
CA ASP A 340 28.00 -22.93 -9.21
C ASP A 340 28.04 -23.72 -10.54
N ALA A 341 28.92 -24.71 -10.65
CA ALA A 341 29.13 -25.45 -11.90
C ALA A 341 27.84 -26.08 -12.49
N GLU A 342 26.85 -26.40 -11.64
CA GLU A 342 25.66 -27.15 -12.03
C GLU A 342 24.34 -26.45 -11.65
N THR A 343 24.39 -25.36 -10.88
CA THR A 343 23.22 -24.69 -10.31
C THR A 343 23.07 -23.28 -10.86
N TYR A 344 21.86 -22.99 -11.34
CA TYR A 344 21.40 -21.65 -11.69
C TYR A 344 20.30 -21.23 -10.73
N ARG A 345 20.23 -19.93 -10.42
CA ARG A 345 19.19 -19.35 -9.57
C ARG A 345 18.79 -17.98 -10.13
N LEU A 346 17.54 -17.62 -9.90
CA LEU A 346 17.09 -16.25 -10.12
C LEU A 346 18.05 -15.26 -9.42
N ASN A 347 18.30 -14.13 -10.05
CA ASN A 347 19.15 -13.07 -9.55
C ASN A 347 18.57 -12.29 -8.36
N THR A 348 17.60 -12.88 -7.67
CA THR A 348 16.89 -12.33 -6.53
C THR A 348 16.51 -13.45 -5.57
N LEU A 349 16.19 -13.08 -4.33
CA LEU A 349 15.79 -13.98 -3.26
C LEU A 349 14.55 -13.44 -2.58
N TRP A 350 13.72 -14.37 -2.09
CA TRP A 350 12.60 -14.05 -1.23
C TRP A 350 12.81 -14.58 0.17
N ARG A 351 12.29 -13.85 1.15
CA ARG A 351 12.27 -14.25 2.56
C ARG A 351 10.87 -14.12 3.11
N VAL A 352 10.49 -15.05 3.98
CA VAL A 352 9.15 -15.13 4.55
C VAL A 352 9.16 -14.81 6.03
N SER A 353 8.13 -14.09 6.49
CA SER A 353 7.79 -13.97 7.91
C SER A 353 6.50 -14.74 8.18
N LYS A 354 6.51 -15.53 9.26
CA LYS A 354 5.36 -16.33 9.66
C LYS A 354 4.93 -15.94 11.08
N ARG A 355 3.63 -15.73 11.25
CA ARG A 355 2.96 -15.63 12.54
C ARG A 355 2.07 -16.85 12.72
N ASN A 356 2.27 -17.60 13.80
CA ASN A 356 1.62 -18.89 14.07
C ASN A 356 1.89 -19.95 12.98
N ASP A 357 0.99 -20.93 12.82
CA ASP A 357 1.13 -22.03 11.88
C ASP A 357 -0.04 -22.09 10.89
N LEU A 358 0.20 -21.75 9.61
CA LEU A 358 -0.80 -21.78 8.54
C LEU A 358 -0.90 -23.16 7.85
N GLY A 359 -0.16 -24.15 8.37
CA GLY A 359 0.05 -25.42 7.70
C GLY A 359 0.88 -25.27 6.42
N THR A 360 0.39 -25.92 5.36
CA THR A 360 1.00 -25.93 4.03
C THR A 360 0.39 -24.84 3.15
N VAL A 361 1.18 -24.25 2.27
CA VAL A 361 0.70 -23.33 1.22
C VAL A 361 1.09 -23.85 -0.16
N SER A 362 0.44 -23.34 -1.19
CA SER A 362 0.87 -23.49 -2.58
C SER A 362 1.61 -22.22 -3.02
N VAL A 363 2.69 -22.40 -3.77
CA VAL A 363 3.55 -21.31 -4.27
C VAL A 363 3.56 -21.41 -5.79
N HIS A 364 3.25 -20.33 -6.48
CA HIS A 364 3.11 -20.32 -7.93
C HIS A 364 4.02 -19.27 -8.55
N PHE A 365 4.54 -19.61 -9.73
CA PHE A 365 5.27 -18.72 -10.62
C PHE A 365 4.63 -18.85 -12.00
N ASN A 366 4.48 -17.74 -12.71
CA ASN A 366 4.17 -17.81 -14.12
C ASN A 366 5.48 -18.05 -14.89
N GLU A 367 5.47 -19.01 -15.82
CA GLU A 367 6.66 -19.35 -16.61
C GLU A 367 7.16 -18.13 -17.41
N THR A 368 6.25 -17.27 -17.86
CA THR A 368 6.60 -16.06 -18.62
C THR A 368 7.33 -15.01 -17.81
N ASP A 369 7.27 -15.09 -16.48
CA ASP A 369 7.91 -14.12 -15.57
C ASP A 369 9.36 -14.51 -15.25
N ILE A 370 9.79 -15.71 -15.68
CA ILE A 370 11.13 -16.24 -15.45
C ILE A 370 11.90 -16.23 -16.78
N SER A 371 13.06 -15.58 -16.79
CA SER A 371 13.95 -15.57 -17.95
C SER A 371 15.08 -16.59 -17.79
N PHE A 372 15.31 -17.39 -18.83
CA PHE A 372 16.41 -18.34 -18.89
C PHE A 372 17.01 -18.41 -20.29
N ASP A 373 18.33 -18.64 -20.38
CA ASP A 373 19.00 -18.91 -21.65
C ASP A 373 18.79 -20.38 -22.05
N PRO A 374 17.99 -20.66 -23.09
CA PRO A 374 17.70 -22.03 -23.51
C PRO A 374 18.93 -22.76 -24.07
N SER A 375 20.00 -22.05 -24.44
CA SER A 375 21.26 -22.66 -24.88
C SER A 375 22.07 -23.23 -23.71
N VAL A 376 21.79 -22.77 -22.49
CA VAL A 376 22.48 -23.17 -21.25
C VAL A 376 21.65 -24.15 -20.43
N LEU A 377 20.32 -23.97 -20.38
CA LEU A 377 19.40 -24.72 -19.51
C LEU A 377 18.53 -25.73 -20.28
N HIS A 378 19.13 -26.45 -21.24
CA HIS A 378 18.41 -27.42 -22.05
C HIS A 378 17.89 -28.59 -21.19
N CYS A 379 16.57 -28.77 -21.13
CA CYS A 379 15.89 -29.82 -20.33
C CYS A 379 16.07 -29.73 -18.81
N ALA A 380 16.44 -28.56 -18.26
CA ALA A 380 16.53 -28.38 -16.81
C ALA A 380 15.15 -28.36 -16.15
N THR A 381 15.01 -29.07 -15.01
CA THR A 381 13.78 -29.02 -14.20
C THR A 381 13.89 -27.87 -13.20
N LEU A 382 12.91 -26.97 -13.23
CA LEU A 382 12.81 -25.87 -12.26
C LEU A 382 12.50 -26.43 -10.87
N LYS A 383 13.11 -25.85 -9.83
CA LYS A 383 12.98 -26.31 -8.44
C LYS A 383 12.84 -25.11 -7.51
N LEU A 384 11.94 -25.21 -6.54
CA LEU A 384 11.87 -24.28 -5.42
C LEU A 384 12.82 -24.76 -4.32
N VAL A 385 13.78 -23.92 -3.96
CA VAL A 385 14.76 -24.20 -2.90
C VAL A 385 14.44 -23.33 -1.69
N VAL A 386 14.16 -23.96 -0.55
CA VAL A 386 13.83 -23.28 0.72
C VAL A 386 14.92 -23.56 1.73
N SER A 387 15.43 -22.52 2.38
CA SER A 387 16.51 -22.61 3.37
C SER A 387 16.24 -21.66 4.54
N ALA A 388 16.69 -22.05 5.72
CA ALA A 388 16.78 -21.15 6.87
C ALA A 388 18.14 -20.40 6.94
N ASN A 389 19.13 -20.86 6.17
CA ASN A 389 20.47 -20.28 6.08
C ASN A 389 20.61 -19.51 4.76
N GLU A 390 21.26 -18.35 4.81
CA GLU A 390 21.48 -17.48 3.64
C GLU A 390 22.37 -18.14 2.57
N ASP A 391 23.23 -19.07 2.98
CA ASP A 391 24.13 -19.82 2.09
C ASP A 391 23.50 -21.08 1.48
N PHE A 392 22.24 -21.41 1.84
CA PHE A 392 21.55 -22.62 1.38
C PHE A 392 22.30 -23.94 1.69
N SER A 393 23.16 -23.93 2.71
CA SER A 393 23.87 -25.14 3.20
C SER A 393 22.89 -26.21 3.69
N ALA A 394 21.82 -25.80 4.38
CA ALA A 394 20.73 -26.66 4.82
C ALA A 394 19.42 -26.25 4.12
N LYS A 395 19.03 -27.02 3.11
CA LYS A 395 17.91 -26.68 2.22
C LYS A 395 16.92 -27.83 2.02
N ARG A 396 15.67 -27.46 1.74
CA ARG A 396 14.62 -28.32 1.17
C ARG A 396 14.45 -27.96 -0.30
N ILE A 397 14.15 -28.97 -1.11
CA ILE A 397 13.99 -28.82 -2.56
C ILE A 397 12.63 -29.39 -2.93
N TYR A 398 11.83 -28.60 -3.62
CA TYR A 398 10.55 -28.99 -4.17
C TYR A 398 10.62 -28.90 -5.71
N PRO A 399 10.09 -29.88 -6.45
CA PRO A 399 9.97 -29.73 -7.89
C PRO A 399 8.95 -28.63 -8.20
N LEU A 400 9.27 -27.73 -9.15
CA LEU A 400 8.29 -26.84 -9.77
C LEU A 400 7.83 -27.55 -11.04
N THR A 401 6.61 -28.09 -11.00
CA THR A 401 6.00 -28.88 -12.08
C THR A 401 4.90 -28.11 -12.74
#